data_AF-C4KJG5-F1
#
_entry.id   AF-C4KJG5-F1
#
_cell.length_a   1.000
_cell.length_b   1.000
_cell.length_c   1.000
_cell.angle_alpha   90.00
_cell.angle_beta   90.00
_cell.angle_gamma   90.00
#
_symmetry.space_group_name_H-M   'P 1'
#
loop_
_entity.id
_entity.type
_entity.pdbx_description
1 polymer ?
#
loop_
_entity_poly.entity_id
_entity_poly.type
_entity_poly.pdbx_seq_one_letter_code
_entity_poly.pdbx_strand_id
1 'polypeptide(L)'
;MNPLLLGIDGLSYTSFMKCNPRTLFTLFSSTYRGVVLNKKPQFPQTSWMSVLELKDIKDMSAVNLNNEKPRLLKETNAVAINLPITNPTYGKLSLPYDTSVNAEEEINKVTQIVLELIEESPVIASITAIDRLLHKDPTEKCKIYSLVDSAVRKILNKVDDFIIFSLYGEPKGENEDGNHEDYGVFLATIPRPSEHDTVKLQEIGELFIKLVKKEYY
;
A
#
# COMPACT_ATOMS: atom_id res chain seq x y z
N MET A 1 19.91 -1.13 4.29
CA MET A 1 19.21 -0.87 3.01
C MET A 1 18.25 0.31 3.19
N ASN A 2 17.70 0.89 2.11
CA ASN A 2 16.73 1.97 2.27
C ASN A 2 15.34 1.44 2.65
N PRO A 3 14.53 2.23 3.36
CA PRO A 3 13.20 1.77 3.75
C PRO A 3 12.18 1.68 2.61
N LEU A 4 11.25 0.75 2.77
CA LEU A 4 10.11 0.54 1.86
C LEU A 4 8.77 0.87 2.54
N LEU A 5 7.95 1.67 1.87
CA LEU A 5 6.51 1.80 2.14
C LEU A 5 5.74 1.15 0.98
N LEU A 6 5.15 -0.01 1.22
CA LEU A 6 4.41 -0.78 0.22
C LEU A 6 2.92 -0.81 0.59
N GLY A 7 2.11 -0.09 -0.16
CA GLY A 7 0.65 -0.25 -0.10
C GLY A 7 0.20 -1.36 -1.03
N ILE A 8 -0.68 -2.22 -0.53
CA ILE A 8 -1.33 -3.27 -1.32
C ILE A 8 -2.82 -3.02 -1.17
N ASP A 9 -3.44 -2.35 -2.13
CA ASP A 9 -4.80 -1.84 -2.01
C ASP A 9 -5.80 -2.99 -2.02
N GLY A 10 -6.68 -3.04 -1.02
CA GLY A 10 -7.69 -4.10 -0.85
C GLY A 10 -7.20 -5.36 -0.12
N LEU A 11 -5.98 -5.36 0.41
CA LEU A 11 -5.43 -6.49 1.16
C LEU A 11 -6.15 -6.64 2.52
N SER A 12 -6.71 -7.82 2.76
CA SER A 12 -7.51 -8.12 3.95
C SER A 12 -6.99 -9.33 4.73
N TYR A 13 -7.01 -9.23 6.06
CA TYR A 13 -6.71 -10.36 6.95
C TYR A 13 -7.68 -11.52 6.79
N THR A 14 -8.94 -11.26 6.39
CA THR A 14 -9.94 -12.32 6.21
C THR A 14 -9.53 -13.27 5.06
N SER A 15 -8.82 -12.75 4.06
CA SER A 15 -8.33 -13.51 2.91
C SER A 15 -7.01 -14.22 3.15
N PHE A 16 -6.26 -13.86 4.19
CA PHE A 16 -5.06 -14.61 4.59
C PHE A 16 -5.44 -16.04 4.99
N MET A 17 -6.54 -16.21 5.72
CA MET A 17 -7.02 -17.54 6.10
C MET A 17 -7.58 -18.33 4.91
N LYS A 18 -8.18 -17.66 3.92
CA LYS A 18 -8.82 -18.31 2.77
C LYS A 18 -7.81 -18.74 1.70
N CYS A 19 -6.87 -17.86 1.37
CA CYS A 19 -5.92 -18.06 0.28
C CYS A 19 -4.54 -18.56 0.74
N ASN A 20 -4.30 -18.60 2.06
CA ASN A 20 -3.09 -19.12 2.70
C ASN A 20 -1.75 -18.57 2.11
N PRO A 21 -1.57 -17.24 2.01
CA PRO A 21 -0.33 -16.63 1.55
C PRO A 21 0.77 -16.81 2.62
N ARG A 22 1.73 -17.70 2.37
CA ARG A 22 2.69 -18.16 3.39
C ARG A 22 3.57 -17.02 3.93
N THR A 23 4.03 -16.12 3.06
CA THR A 23 4.94 -15.04 3.45
C THR A 23 4.19 -14.00 4.28
N LEU A 24 3.06 -13.50 3.77
CA LEU A 24 2.19 -12.56 4.48
C LEU A 24 1.72 -13.11 5.83
N PHE A 25 1.38 -14.40 5.90
CA PHE A 25 1.00 -15.05 7.15
C PHE A 25 2.17 -15.16 8.15
N THR A 26 3.38 -15.41 7.65
CA THR A 26 4.60 -15.41 8.48
C THR A 26 4.86 -14.02 9.05
N LEU A 27 4.79 -12.98 8.22
CA LEU A 27 4.98 -11.58 8.64
C LEU A 27 3.99 -11.17 9.72
N PHE A 28 2.73 -11.58 9.60
CA PHE A 28 1.71 -11.33 10.63
C PHE A 28 2.12 -11.86 12.02
N SER A 29 2.95 -12.89 12.08
CA SER A 29 3.43 -13.50 13.32
C SER A 29 4.78 -12.97 13.78
N SER A 30 5.55 -12.32 12.90
CA SER A 30 6.96 -11.96 13.15
C SER A 30 7.25 -10.45 13.08
N THR A 31 6.23 -9.60 12.92
CA THR A 31 6.38 -8.14 12.76
C THR A 31 5.39 -7.39 13.65
N TYR A 32 5.59 -6.08 13.81
CA TYR A 32 4.56 -5.24 14.42
C TYR A 32 3.36 -5.20 13.50
N ARG A 33 2.19 -5.50 14.06
CA ARG A 33 0.94 -5.60 13.32
C ARG A 33 -0.10 -4.63 13.82
N GLY A 34 -1.01 -4.29 12.93
CA GLY A 34 -2.17 -3.47 13.23
C GLY A 34 -3.26 -3.66 12.20
N VAL A 35 -4.37 -2.97 12.44
CA VAL A 35 -5.49 -2.88 11.50
C VAL A 35 -5.62 -1.41 11.11
N VAL A 36 -5.59 -1.14 9.81
CA VAL A 36 -5.85 0.20 9.28
C VAL A 36 -7.35 0.40 9.27
N LEU A 37 -7.85 1.50 9.84
CA LEU A 37 -9.26 1.84 9.78
C LEU A 37 -9.46 2.99 8.78
N ASN A 38 -10.29 2.74 7.79
CA ASN A 38 -10.75 3.75 6.85
C ASN A 38 -12.23 3.52 6.59
N LYS A 39 -13.08 4.52 6.84
CA LYS A 39 -14.54 4.38 6.71
C LYS A 39 -15.01 5.00 5.41
N LYS A 40 -16.10 4.46 4.88
CA LYS A 40 -16.71 4.94 3.62
C LYS A 40 -16.99 6.46 3.64
N PRO A 41 -16.85 7.14 2.48
CA PRO A 41 -16.40 6.59 1.20
C PRO A 41 -14.86 6.39 1.15
N GLN A 42 -14.41 5.23 0.67
CA GLN A 42 -12.99 4.82 0.67
C GLN A 42 -12.34 4.93 -0.72
N PHE A 43 -12.17 6.14 -1.25
CA PHE A 43 -11.54 6.26 -2.57
C PHE A 43 -10.02 6.05 -2.49
N PRO A 44 -9.40 5.30 -3.43
CA PRO A 44 -7.95 5.07 -3.43
C PRO A 44 -7.16 6.38 -3.39
N GLN A 45 -7.59 7.37 -4.19
CA GLN A 45 -6.87 8.64 -4.35
C GLN A 45 -6.80 9.44 -3.05
N THR A 46 -7.94 9.67 -2.39
CA THR A 46 -8.01 10.43 -1.13
C THR A 46 -7.36 9.67 0.03
N SER A 47 -7.49 8.34 0.03
CA SER A 47 -6.90 7.48 1.05
C SER A 47 -5.38 7.47 0.96
N TRP A 48 -4.80 7.27 -0.23
CA TRP A 48 -3.36 7.39 -0.44
C TRP A 48 -2.87 8.80 -0.15
N MET A 49 -3.63 9.82 -0.58
CA MET A 49 -3.24 11.20 -0.32
C MET A 49 -3.20 11.52 1.17
N SER A 50 -4.05 10.87 1.98
CA SER A 50 -4.00 11.03 3.43
C SER A 50 -2.69 10.52 4.03
N VAL A 51 -2.17 9.42 3.49
CA VAL A 51 -0.83 8.89 3.83
C VAL A 51 0.26 9.85 3.36
N LEU A 52 0.18 10.31 2.11
CA LEU A 52 1.23 11.11 1.47
C LEU A 52 1.31 12.55 1.99
N GLU A 53 0.19 13.13 2.43
CA GLU A 53 0.14 14.51 2.96
C GLU A 53 0.24 14.58 4.48
N LEU A 54 0.25 13.43 5.17
CA LEU A 54 0.29 13.34 6.64
C LEU A 54 -0.90 14.03 7.30
N LYS A 55 -2.06 14.00 6.65
CA LYS A 55 -3.32 14.59 7.14
C LYS A 55 -4.51 13.85 6.57
N ASP A 56 -5.65 13.92 7.25
CA ASP A 56 -6.91 13.36 6.74
C ASP A 56 -7.40 14.15 5.51
N ILE A 57 -7.32 13.55 4.32
CA ILE A 57 -7.77 14.09 3.04
C ILE A 57 -9.08 13.41 2.65
N LYS A 58 -10.16 14.18 2.63
CA LYS A 58 -11.49 13.70 2.23
C LYS A 58 -11.91 14.13 0.83
N ASP A 59 -11.22 15.12 0.27
CA ASP A 59 -11.49 15.70 -1.03
C ASP A 59 -10.15 16.06 -1.71
N MET A 60 -10.00 15.61 -2.96
CA MET A 60 -8.82 15.89 -3.79
C MET A 60 -8.71 17.38 -4.17
N SER A 61 -9.79 18.17 -4.08
CA SER A 61 -9.74 19.62 -4.27
C SER A 61 -8.81 20.33 -3.27
N ALA A 62 -8.54 19.71 -2.13
CA ALA A 62 -7.62 20.21 -1.11
C ALA A 62 -6.13 19.97 -1.43
N VAL A 63 -5.81 19.39 -2.60
CA VAL A 63 -4.45 18.99 -2.98
C VAL A 63 -4.10 19.48 -4.38
N ASN A 64 -2.93 20.10 -4.53
CA ASN A 64 -2.43 20.60 -5.80
C ASN A 64 -1.26 19.75 -6.34
N LEU A 65 -1.61 18.62 -6.98
CA LEU A 65 -0.63 17.70 -7.58
C LEU A 65 0.09 18.26 -8.82
N ASN A 66 -0.45 19.30 -9.46
CA ASN A 66 0.13 19.86 -10.68
C ASN A 66 1.40 20.69 -10.40
N ASN A 67 1.50 21.25 -9.20
CA ASN A 67 2.58 22.17 -8.85
C ASN A 67 3.46 21.65 -7.70
N GLU A 68 2.99 20.67 -6.93
CA GLU A 68 3.70 20.21 -5.74
C GLU A 68 3.79 18.69 -5.64
N LYS A 69 5.00 18.22 -5.30
CA LYS A 69 5.23 16.83 -4.87
C LYS A 69 4.52 16.60 -3.52
N PRO A 70 3.88 15.45 -3.27
CA PRO A 70 3.29 15.19 -1.95
C PRO A 70 4.28 15.30 -0.79
N ARG A 71 3.82 15.76 0.38
CA ARG A 71 4.67 16.09 1.54
C ARG A 71 5.61 14.96 1.94
N LEU A 72 5.09 13.74 2.09
CA LEU A 72 5.86 12.55 2.48
C LEU A 72 7.02 12.29 1.51
N LEU A 73 6.78 12.46 0.21
CA LEU A 73 7.81 12.29 -0.82
C LEU A 73 8.85 13.42 -0.82
N LYS A 74 8.49 14.64 -0.39
CA LYS A 74 9.46 15.74 -0.17
C LYS A 74 10.36 15.43 1.03
N GLU A 75 9.75 15.03 2.16
CA GLU A 75 10.47 14.85 3.43
C GLU A 75 11.40 13.62 3.42
N THR A 76 11.05 12.58 2.66
CA THR A 76 11.83 11.32 2.63
C THR A 76 12.76 11.20 1.44
N ASN A 77 12.63 12.10 0.45
CA ASN A 77 13.23 11.94 -0.88
C ASN A 77 12.93 10.59 -1.55
N ALA A 78 11.84 9.93 -1.14
CA ALA A 78 11.50 8.62 -1.65
C ALA A 78 11.06 8.69 -3.12
N VAL A 79 11.28 7.59 -3.83
CA VAL A 79 10.78 7.38 -5.18
C VAL A 79 9.38 6.79 -5.11
N ALA A 80 8.43 7.43 -5.79
CA ALA A 80 7.07 6.95 -5.95
C ALA A 80 6.98 5.92 -7.09
N ILE A 81 6.26 4.83 -6.89
CA ILE A 81 6.02 3.77 -7.89
C ILE A 81 4.54 3.40 -7.87
N ASN A 82 3.85 3.62 -8.99
CA ASN A 82 2.48 3.15 -9.22
C ASN A 82 1.44 3.63 -8.19
N LEU A 83 1.55 4.84 -7.64
CA LEU A 83 0.63 5.35 -6.61
C LEU A 83 -0.71 5.77 -7.23
N PRO A 84 -1.87 5.27 -6.77
CA PRO A 84 -3.16 5.53 -7.41
C PRO A 84 -3.81 6.84 -6.97
N ILE A 85 -3.04 7.94 -7.06
CA ILE A 85 -3.51 9.31 -6.78
C ILE A 85 -3.86 10.09 -8.06
N THR A 86 -3.50 9.54 -9.22
CA THR A 86 -3.85 9.99 -10.57
C THR A 86 -4.21 8.78 -11.43
N ASN A 87 -4.80 8.99 -12.60
CA ASN A 87 -4.95 7.95 -13.63
C ASN A 87 -4.40 8.48 -14.98
N PRO A 88 -3.34 7.88 -15.55
CA PRO A 88 -2.52 6.78 -15.02
C PRO A 88 -1.89 7.04 -13.64
N THR A 89 -1.48 5.97 -12.94
CA THR A 89 -0.92 6.06 -11.59
C THR A 89 0.33 6.93 -11.53
N TYR A 90 0.57 7.57 -10.39
CA TYR A 90 1.67 8.50 -10.17
C TYR A 90 2.97 7.79 -9.80
N GLY A 91 4.08 8.25 -10.38
CA GLY A 91 5.43 7.81 -10.01
C GLY A 91 6.27 7.37 -11.21
N LYS A 92 7.41 6.74 -10.92
CA LYS A 92 8.37 6.26 -11.93
C LYS A 92 7.81 5.11 -12.76
N LEU A 93 6.97 4.28 -12.16
CA LEU A 93 6.04 3.40 -12.87
C LEU A 93 4.66 4.05 -12.87
N SER A 94 4.07 4.15 -14.06
CA SER A 94 2.73 4.71 -14.27
C SER A 94 1.93 3.73 -15.12
N LEU A 95 0.82 3.23 -14.58
CA LEU A 95 -0.05 2.24 -15.20
C LEU A 95 -1.49 2.75 -15.20
N PRO A 96 -2.33 2.37 -16.20
CA PRO A 96 -3.77 2.62 -16.14
C PRO A 96 -4.39 2.04 -14.86
N TYR A 97 -5.17 2.85 -14.16
CA TYR A 97 -5.99 2.40 -13.02
C TYR A 97 -7.38 1.96 -13.51
N ASP A 98 -7.40 0.86 -14.25
CA ASP A 98 -8.62 0.24 -14.79
C ASP A 98 -8.40 -1.28 -14.92
N THR A 99 -9.29 -2.03 -15.57
CA THR A 99 -9.11 -3.50 -15.72
C THR A 99 -8.27 -3.91 -16.94
N SER A 100 -7.61 -3.00 -17.65
CA SER A 100 -6.82 -3.30 -18.85
C SER A 100 -5.47 -3.96 -18.53
N VAL A 101 -4.89 -3.64 -17.37
CA VAL A 101 -3.65 -4.25 -16.87
C VAL A 101 -3.99 -5.42 -15.95
N ASN A 102 -3.55 -6.62 -16.32
CA ASN A 102 -3.76 -7.81 -15.50
C ASN A 102 -2.86 -7.82 -14.25
N ALA A 103 -3.20 -8.65 -13.26
CA ALA A 103 -2.50 -8.72 -11.97
C ALA A 103 -1.01 -9.07 -12.12
N GLU A 104 -0.68 -10.05 -12.96
CA GLU A 104 0.70 -10.52 -13.13
C GLU A 104 1.59 -9.43 -13.72
N GLU A 105 1.08 -8.71 -14.73
CA GLU A 105 1.79 -7.62 -15.36
C GLU A 105 2.10 -6.48 -14.38
N GLU A 106 1.11 -6.01 -13.63
CA GLU A 106 1.32 -4.96 -12.63
C GLU A 106 2.32 -5.42 -11.56
N ILE A 107 2.06 -6.56 -10.93
CA ILE A 107 2.83 -7.04 -9.78
C ILE A 107 4.29 -7.28 -10.18
N ASN A 108 4.55 -7.84 -11.36
CA ASN A 108 5.92 -8.05 -11.84
C ASN A 108 6.63 -6.72 -12.11
N LYS A 109 5.98 -5.76 -12.79
CA LYS A 109 6.56 -4.43 -13.08
C LYS A 109 6.86 -3.66 -11.80
N VAL A 110 5.92 -3.62 -10.85
CA VAL A 110 6.12 -2.98 -9.54
C VAL A 110 7.29 -3.64 -8.80
N THR A 111 7.29 -4.97 -8.69
CA THR A 111 8.35 -5.73 -8.00
C THR A 111 9.72 -5.43 -8.60
N GLN A 112 9.85 -5.46 -9.93
CA GLN A 112 11.10 -5.20 -10.61
C GLN A 112 11.62 -3.79 -10.29
N ILE A 113 10.79 -2.76 -10.47
CA ILE A 113 11.22 -1.37 -10.27
C ILE A 113 11.51 -1.08 -8.81
N VAL A 114 10.80 -1.69 -7.86
CA VAL A 114 11.13 -1.60 -6.42
C VAL A 114 12.55 -2.16 -6.18
N LEU A 115 12.83 -3.37 -6.67
CA LEU A 115 14.13 -4.02 -6.46
C LEU A 115 15.30 -3.26 -7.10
N GLU A 116 15.06 -2.61 -8.25
CA GLU A 116 16.07 -1.78 -8.93
C GLU A 116 16.42 -0.51 -8.14
N LEU A 117 15.49 0.07 -7.38
CA LEU A 117 15.63 1.41 -6.79
C LEU A 117 15.86 1.43 -5.28
N ILE A 118 15.48 0.36 -4.58
CA ILE A 118 15.53 0.30 -3.11
C ILE A 118 16.97 0.31 -2.55
N GLU A 119 17.96 -0.05 -3.35
CA GLU A 119 19.38 0.06 -2.97
C GLU A 119 19.86 1.52 -2.97
N GLU A 120 19.26 2.39 -3.78
CA GLU A 120 19.70 3.78 -3.97
C GLU A 120 18.89 4.79 -3.15
N SER A 121 17.60 4.54 -2.94
CA SER A 121 16.70 5.50 -2.30
C SER A 121 15.55 4.80 -1.54
N PRO A 122 14.92 5.47 -0.56
CA PRO A 122 13.66 4.99 0.00
C PRO A 122 12.59 4.89 -1.09
N VAL A 123 11.69 3.92 -0.96
CA VAL A 123 10.65 3.66 -1.97
C VAL A 123 9.27 3.73 -1.36
N ILE A 124 8.34 4.39 -2.05
CA ILE A 124 6.90 4.31 -1.78
C ILE A 124 6.24 3.71 -3.01
N ALA A 125 5.64 2.53 -2.87
CA ALA A 125 5.06 1.78 -3.96
C ALA A 125 3.63 1.33 -3.66
N SER A 126 2.80 1.19 -4.71
CA SER A 126 1.50 0.53 -4.61
C SER A 126 1.39 -0.69 -5.52
N ILE A 127 0.71 -1.72 -5.03
CA ILE A 127 0.10 -2.79 -5.81
C ILE A 127 -1.42 -2.65 -5.69
N THR A 128 -2.09 -2.42 -6.82
CA THR A 128 -3.51 -2.08 -6.91
C THR A 128 -4.37 -3.23 -7.45
N ALA A 129 -3.76 -4.35 -7.84
CA ALA A 129 -4.41 -5.47 -8.51
C ALA A 129 -5.61 -6.05 -7.75
N ILE A 130 -5.51 -6.18 -6.41
CA ILE A 130 -6.59 -6.72 -5.59
C ILE A 130 -7.81 -5.80 -5.67
N ASP A 131 -7.61 -4.50 -5.40
CA ASP A 131 -8.65 -3.48 -5.51
C ASP A 131 -9.30 -3.48 -6.91
N ARG A 132 -8.52 -3.27 -7.97
CA ARG A 132 -9.04 -3.10 -9.34
C ARG A 132 -9.77 -4.33 -9.87
N LEU A 133 -9.26 -5.52 -9.59
CA LEU A 133 -9.71 -6.74 -10.28
C LEU A 133 -10.77 -7.50 -9.50
N LEU A 134 -10.77 -7.47 -8.16
CA LEU A 134 -11.77 -8.19 -7.37
C LEU A 134 -13.14 -7.52 -7.32
N HIS A 135 -13.23 -6.23 -7.70
CA HIS A 135 -14.52 -5.60 -8.01
C HIS A 135 -15.24 -6.30 -9.18
N LYS A 136 -14.50 -6.91 -10.11
CA LYS A 136 -15.06 -7.50 -11.33
C LYS A 136 -15.13 -9.02 -11.28
N ASP A 137 -14.09 -9.66 -10.75
CA ASP A 137 -14.01 -11.11 -10.68
C ASP A 137 -13.47 -11.58 -9.32
N PRO A 138 -14.37 -11.81 -8.34
CA PRO A 138 -14.00 -12.33 -7.02
C PRO A 138 -13.34 -13.72 -7.05
N THR A 139 -13.45 -14.47 -8.16
CA THR A 139 -12.91 -15.84 -8.26
C THR A 139 -11.39 -15.86 -8.43
N GLU A 140 -10.81 -14.78 -8.97
CA GLU A 140 -9.36 -14.63 -9.15
C GLU A 140 -8.61 -14.33 -7.82
N LYS A 141 -9.33 -14.12 -6.72
CA LYS A 141 -8.81 -13.75 -5.40
C LYS A 141 -7.53 -14.48 -5.01
N CYS A 142 -7.58 -15.80 -4.87
CA CYS A 142 -6.43 -16.54 -4.36
C CYS A 142 -5.25 -16.59 -5.34
N LYS A 143 -5.50 -16.45 -6.64
CA LYS A 143 -4.44 -16.29 -7.63
C LYS A 143 -3.73 -14.95 -7.47
N ILE A 144 -4.47 -13.85 -7.31
CA ILE A 144 -3.90 -12.52 -7.08
C ILE A 144 -3.14 -12.48 -5.74
N TYR A 145 -3.71 -13.02 -4.66
CA TYR A 145 -3.02 -13.11 -3.36
C TYR A 145 -1.71 -13.92 -3.44
N SER A 146 -1.66 -14.99 -4.22
CA SER A 146 -0.43 -15.78 -4.44
C SER A 146 0.66 -14.99 -5.17
N LEU A 147 0.27 -14.19 -6.17
CA LEU A 147 1.18 -13.29 -6.88
C LEU A 147 1.73 -12.20 -5.95
N VAL A 148 0.86 -11.59 -5.14
CA VAL A 148 1.24 -10.60 -4.13
C VAL A 148 2.18 -11.21 -3.09
N ASP A 149 1.87 -12.40 -2.54
CA ASP A 149 2.73 -13.07 -1.56
C ASP A 149 4.13 -13.35 -2.12
N SER A 150 4.20 -13.80 -3.38
CA SER A 150 5.45 -14.05 -4.08
C SER A 150 6.25 -12.76 -4.31
N ALA A 151 5.59 -11.67 -4.65
CA ALA A 151 6.22 -10.35 -4.78
C ALA A 151 6.76 -9.83 -3.45
N VAL A 152 5.96 -9.87 -2.39
CA VAL A 152 6.36 -9.49 -1.04
C VAL A 152 7.57 -10.29 -0.59
N ARG A 153 7.58 -11.61 -0.80
CA ARG A 153 8.74 -12.46 -0.49
C ARG A 153 10.00 -12.01 -1.23
N LYS A 154 9.91 -11.74 -2.54
CA LYS A 154 11.04 -11.29 -3.34
C LYS A 154 11.60 -9.96 -2.84
N ILE A 155 10.71 -9.00 -2.55
CA ILE A 155 11.08 -7.67 -2.08
C ILE A 155 11.73 -7.73 -0.70
N LEU A 156 11.10 -8.41 0.26
CA LEU A 156 11.59 -8.44 1.65
C LEU A 156 12.89 -9.21 1.83
N ASN A 157 13.28 -10.09 0.89
CA ASN A 157 14.63 -10.67 0.87
C ASN A 157 15.74 -9.62 0.62
N LYS A 158 15.39 -8.39 0.27
CA LYS A 158 16.28 -7.29 -0.09
C LYS A 158 16.04 -6.02 0.74
N VAL A 159 15.14 -6.09 1.73
CA VAL A 159 14.73 -4.91 2.51
C VAL A 159 14.67 -5.28 3.99
N ASP A 160 15.48 -4.56 4.78
CA ASP A 160 15.50 -4.72 6.24
C ASP A 160 14.37 -3.95 6.93
N ASP A 161 14.09 -2.73 6.45
CA ASP A 161 13.15 -1.79 7.05
C ASP A 161 11.94 -1.57 6.15
N PHE A 162 10.75 -1.96 6.60
CA PHE A 162 9.54 -1.85 5.79
C PHE A 162 8.27 -1.53 6.57
N ILE A 163 7.30 -0.97 5.85
CA ILE A 163 5.89 -0.91 6.20
C ILE A 163 5.10 -1.47 5.01
N ILE A 164 4.35 -2.53 5.24
CA ILE A 164 3.35 -3.07 4.32
C ILE A 164 1.98 -2.73 4.88
N PHE A 165 1.13 -2.10 4.08
CA PHE A 165 -0.18 -1.70 4.53
C PHE A 165 -1.24 -1.85 3.45
N SER A 166 -2.49 -1.78 3.86
CA SER A 166 -3.64 -1.58 2.99
C SER A 166 -4.50 -0.47 3.56
N LEU A 167 -4.98 0.41 2.68
CA LEU A 167 -5.83 1.54 3.07
C LEU A 167 -7.19 1.10 3.63
N TYR A 168 -7.65 -0.07 3.22
CA TYR A 168 -8.94 -0.69 3.49
C TYR A 168 -8.84 -2.18 3.09
N GLY A 169 -9.82 -3.01 3.45
CA GLY A 169 -9.82 -4.42 3.07
C GLY A 169 -10.46 -4.64 1.69
N GLU A 170 -10.97 -5.84 1.43
CA GLU A 170 -11.41 -6.20 0.07
C GLU A 170 -12.60 -5.35 -0.42
N PRO A 171 -12.72 -5.15 -1.75
CA PRO A 171 -13.89 -4.51 -2.33
C PRO A 171 -15.18 -5.25 -2.01
N LYS A 172 -16.26 -4.51 -1.74
CA LYS A 172 -17.59 -5.03 -1.37
C LYS A 172 -18.65 -4.61 -2.39
N GLY A 173 -18.65 -5.25 -3.55
CA GLY A 173 -19.67 -5.04 -4.58
C GLY A 173 -19.05 -4.76 -5.95
N GLU A 174 -19.83 -5.05 -6.99
CA GLU A 174 -19.41 -4.83 -8.38
C GLU A 174 -19.45 -3.33 -8.71
N ASN A 175 -18.31 -2.78 -9.15
CA ASN A 175 -18.18 -1.39 -9.60
C ASN A 175 -18.59 -0.31 -8.57
N GLU A 176 -18.57 -0.64 -7.28
CA GLU A 176 -18.83 0.31 -6.21
C GLU A 176 -17.51 0.91 -5.72
N ASP A 177 -16.96 1.84 -6.51
CA ASP A 177 -15.78 2.60 -6.11
C ASP A 177 -16.01 3.27 -4.74
N GLY A 178 -15.08 3.06 -3.82
CA GLY A 178 -15.18 3.57 -2.45
C GLY A 178 -16.03 2.72 -1.51
N ASN A 179 -16.43 1.51 -1.92
CA ASN A 179 -17.05 0.51 -1.06
C ASN A 179 -16.13 -0.71 -0.85
N HIS A 180 -15.44 -0.71 0.29
CA HIS A 180 -14.54 -1.78 0.72
C HIS A 180 -14.87 -2.24 2.14
N GLU A 181 -14.20 -3.28 2.59
CA GLU A 181 -14.08 -3.57 4.02
C GLU A 181 -13.39 -2.39 4.74
N ASP A 182 -13.98 -1.93 5.84
CA ASP A 182 -13.44 -0.78 6.61
C ASP A 182 -12.03 -0.99 7.18
N TYR A 183 -11.58 -2.25 7.23
CA TYR A 183 -10.37 -2.68 7.92
C TYR A 183 -9.34 -3.23 6.93
N GLY A 184 -8.22 -2.52 6.78
CA GLY A 184 -7.05 -2.95 6.03
C GLY A 184 -5.96 -3.57 6.91
N VAL A 185 -4.88 -4.01 6.26
CA VAL A 185 -3.71 -4.62 6.91
C VAL A 185 -2.64 -3.58 7.26
N PHE A 186 -1.91 -3.78 8.35
CA PHE A 186 -0.67 -3.06 8.66
C PHE A 186 0.36 -4.04 9.25
N LEU A 187 1.54 -4.12 8.63
CA LEU A 187 2.68 -4.95 9.03
C LEU A 187 3.96 -4.12 8.88
N ALA A 188 4.78 -4.00 9.93
CA ALA A 188 5.95 -3.14 9.91
C ALA A 188 7.11 -3.65 10.78
N THR A 189 8.32 -3.20 10.45
CA THR A 189 9.53 -3.47 11.25
C THR A 189 9.71 -2.50 12.42
N ILE A 190 8.87 -1.45 12.50
CA ILE A 190 8.88 -0.48 13.59
C ILE A 190 7.58 -0.53 14.42
N PRO A 191 7.66 -0.27 15.73
CA PRO A 191 6.49 -0.20 16.59
C PRO A 191 5.62 1.01 16.25
N ARG A 192 4.32 0.86 16.50
CA ARG A 192 3.35 1.96 16.44
C ARG A 192 3.11 2.52 17.85
N PRO A 193 2.84 3.83 18.01
CA PRO A 193 2.70 4.45 19.33
C PRO A 193 1.57 3.86 20.19
N SER A 194 0.46 3.43 19.56
CA SER A 194 -0.72 2.87 20.24
C SER A 194 -1.05 1.48 19.70
N GLU A 195 -0.54 0.42 20.33
CA GLU A 195 -0.74 -0.97 19.88
C GLU A 195 -2.18 -1.47 19.99
N HIS A 196 -3.04 -0.81 20.77
CA HIS A 196 -4.44 -1.20 20.97
C HIS A 196 -5.42 -0.46 20.05
N ASP A 197 -5.00 0.62 19.41
CA ASP A 197 -5.86 1.43 18.54
C ASP A 197 -5.80 0.96 17.09
N THR A 198 -6.70 1.40 16.23
CA THR A 198 -6.55 1.23 14.78
C THR A 198 -5.50 2.20 14.24
N VAL A 199 -4.75 1.80 13.20
CA VAL A 199 -3.79 2.70 12.51
C VAL A 199 -4.56 3.64 11.58
N LYS A 200 -4.33 4.94 11.70
CA LYS A 200 -4.89 5.94 10.77
C LYS A 200 -3.99 6.11 9.55
N LEU A 201 -4.57 6.55 8.44
CA LEU A 201 -3.84 6.72 7.17
C LEU A 201 -2.64 7.67 7.29
N GLN A 202 -2.83 8.83 7.90
CA GLN A 202 -1.74 9.80 8.10
C GLN A 202 -0.62 9.27 8.99
N GLU A 203 -0.95 8.43 9.99
CA GLU A 203 0.03 7.85 10.92
C GLU A 203 1.00 6.90 10.18
N ILE A 204 0.55 6.25 9.09
CA ILE A 204 1.40 5.40 8.23
C ILE A 204 2.53 6.24 7.61
N GLY A 205 2.21 7.42 7.09
CA GLY A 205 3.21 8.31 6.51
C GLY A 205 4.19 8.87 7.55
N GLU A 206 3.70 9.21 8.74
CA GLU A 206 4.53 9.65 9.87
C GLU A 206 5.51 8.56 10.31
N LEU A 207 5.03 7.30 10.39
CA LEU A 207 5.86 6.14 10.69
C LEU A 207 6.94 5.92 9.63
N PHE A 208 6.62 6.08 8.35
CA PHE A 208 7.61 5.96 7.28
C PHE A 208 8.70 7.05 7.37
N ILE A 209 8.35 8.28 7.75
CA ILE A 209 9.35 9.34 7.99
C ILE A 209 10.31 8.93 9.10
N LYS A 210 9.79 8.41 10.22
CA LYS A 210 10.63 7.90 11.32
C LYS A 210 11.54 6.77 10.86
N LEU A 211 11.03 5.87 10.04
CA LEU A 211 11.79 4.76 9.44
C LEU A 211 12.96 5.29 8.59
N VAL A 212 12.71 6.28 7.73
CA VAL A 212 13.74 6.92 6.87
C VAL A 212 14.77 7.69 7.68
N LYS A 213 14.34 8.45 8.70
CA LYS A 213 15.24 9.24 9.55
C LYS A 213 15.93 8.43 10.64
N LYS A 214 15.54 7.16 10.83
CA LYS A 214 16.00 6.28 11.90
C LYS A 214 15.69 6.80 13.31
N GLU A 215 14.53 7.44 13.46
CA GLU A 215 14.03 8.05 14.69
C GLU A 215 13.07 7.11 15.44
N TYR A 216 13.49 5.87 15.69
CA TYR A 216 12.66 4.82 16.31
C TYR A 216 13.28 4.18 17.56
N TYR A 217 14.15 4.93 18.26
CA TYR A 217 14.74 4.60 19.57
C TYR A 217 14.70 5.80 20.52
#